data_AF-A0A3B9V9H2-F1
#
_entry.id   AF-A0A3B9V9H2-F1
#
_cell.length_a   1.000
_cell.length_b   1.000
_cell.length_c   1.000
_cell.angle_alpha   90.00
_cell.angle_beta   90.00
_cell.angle_gamma   90.00
#
_symmetry.space_group_name_H-M   'P 1'
#
loop_
_entity.id
_entity.type
_entity.pdbx_description
1 polymer ?
#
loop_
_entity_poly.entity_id
_entity_poly.type
_entity_poly.pdbx_seq_one_letter_code
_entity_poly.pdbx_strand_id
1 'polypeptide(L)'
;MKRGLVFLIIALALLALPMAGYSASMTDEAVLGNNRWSVQNDGDFIPNADSSYDIGAVGSEVDNIYVDDLYVNQARLTRALLTTGTTIPVNNTAPDVSSGTVFITSVNTQATTISDLTNPVAGQIVYLIGGSSTVPSYVEDSGNFNLSAQISLNLDDVLILFVQADNDYIEIGRINN
;
A
#
# COMPACT_ATOMS: atom_id res chain seq x y z
N MET A 1 -13.08 -30.71 71.68
CA MET A 1 -13.63 -31.23 70.40
C MET A 1 -14.09 -30.16 69.39
N LYS A 2 -14.48 -28.94 69.77
CA LYS A 2 -15.05 -27.96 68.82
C LYS A 2 -14.06 -27.32 67.82
N ARG A 3 -12.76 -27.20 68.16
CA ARG A 3 -11.76 -26.53 67.29
C ARG A 3 -11.30 -27.37 66.10
N GLY A 4 -11.22 -28.70 66.24
CA GLY A 4 -10.83 -29.61 65.15
C GLY A 4 -11.91 -29.77 64.09
N LEU A 5 -13.19 -29.71 64.49
CA LEU A 5 -14.32 -29.81 63.57
C LEU A 5 -14.44 -28.58 62.67
N VAL A 6 -14.14 -27.38 63.19
CA VAL A 6 -14.17 -26.13 62.40
C VAL A 6 -13.05 -26.11 61.36
N PHE A 7 -11.85 -26.57 61.70
CA PHE A 7 -10.75 -26.70 60.74
C PHE A 7 -11.04 -27.73 59.64
N LEU A 8 -11.68 -28.85 60.00
CA LEU A 8 -12.08 -29.85 59.02
C LEU A 8 -13.14 -29.31 58.06
N ILE A 9 -14.12 -28.54 58.55
CA ILE A 9 -15.17 -27.95 57.72
C ILE A 9 -14.59 -26.88 56.77
N ILE A 10 -13.65 -26.06 57.22
CA ILE A 10 -13.01 -25.04 56.38
C ILE A 10 -12.11 -25.69 55.32
N ALA A 11 -11.36 -26.74 55.67
CA ALA A 11 -10.56 -27.49 54.71
C ALA A 11 -11.43 -28.21 53.66
N LEU A 12 -12.57 -28.77 54.06
CA LEU A 12 -13.53 -29.38 53.14
C LEU A 12 -14.19 -28.35 52.23
N ALA A 13 -14.46 -27.14 52.75
CA ALA A 13 -15.05 -26.05 51.97
C ALA A 13 -14.07 -25.46 50.95
N LEU A 14 -12.77 -25.35 51.27
CA LEU A 14 -11.77 -24.86 50.31
C LEU A 14 -11.44 -25.88 49.21
N LEU A 15 -11.51 -27.19 49.50
CA LEU A 15 -11.33 -28.25 48.49
C LEU A 15 -12.51 -28.37 47.51
N ALA A 16 -13.65 -27.77 47.83
CA ALA A 16 -14.88 -27.81 47.03
C ALA A 16 -15.14 -26.52 46.23
N LEU A 17 -14.28 -25.51 46.32
CA LEU A 17 -14.41 -24.32 45.48
C LEU A 17 -13.96 -24.67 44.06
N PRO A 18 -14.84 -24.61 43.04
CA PRO A 18 -14.37 -24.67 41.67
C PRO A 18 -13.46 -23.46 41.46
N MET A 19 -12.17 -23.68 41.20
CA MET A 19 -11.34 -22.64 40.62
C MET A 19 -11.86 -22.38 39.20
N ALA A 20 -12.85 -21.51 39.08
CA ALA A 20 -13.21 -20.93 37.81
C ALA A 20 -12.08 -19.99 37.40
N GLY A 21 -11.10 -20.53 36.69
CA GLY A 21 -10.24 -19.69 35.86
C GLY A 21 -11.15 -18.90 34.94
N TYR A 22 -11.11 -17.57 35.01
CA TYR A 22 -11.84 -16.72 34.08
C TYR A 22 -11.09 -16.77 32.75
N SER A 23 -11.35 -17.80 31.93
CA SER A 23 -11.03 -17.72 30.51
C SER A 23 -12.19 -16.97 29.85
N ALA A 24 -11.90 -15.87 29.17
CA ALA A 24 -12.84 -15.31 28.22
C ALA A 24 -12.92 -16.30 27.04
N SER A 25 -13.80 -17.30 27.17
CA SER A 25 -14.16 -18.18 26.07
C SER A 25 -14.96 -17.34 25.07
N MET A 26 -14.38 -17.08 23.90
CA MET A 26 -15.12 -16.57 22.74
C MET A 26 -15.83 -17.71 22.01
N THR A 27 -16.28 -18.73 22.73
CA THR A 27 -16.87 -19.93 22.14
C THR A 27 -18.22 -20.17 22.80
N ASP A 28 -19.28 -19.54 22.27
CA ASP A 28 -20.65 -20.01 22.51
C ASP A 28 -20.88 -21.30 21.71
N GLU A 29 -20.23 -22.38 22.17
CA GLU A 29 -20.30 -23.72 21.57
C GLU A 29 -21.54 -24.50 21.98
N ALA A 30 -22.39 -23.94 22.82
CA ALA A 30 -23.49 -24.71 23.38
C ALA A 30 -24.81 -24.54 22.59
N VAL A 31 -24.92 -23.57 21.68
CA VAL A 31 -26.22 -23.26 21.06
C VAL A 31 -26.26 -23.26 19.53
N LEU A 32 -25.18 -22.98 18.77
CA LEU A 32 -25.34 -22.77 17.31
C LEU A 32 -24.26 -23.30 16.34
N GLY A 33 -23.39 -24.26 16.71
CA GLY A 33 -22.63 -25.09 15.75
C GLY A 33 -21.91 -24.35 14.59
N ASN A 34 -21.44 -23.13 14.81
CA ASN A 34 -20.99 -22.23 13.75
C ASN A 34 -19.59 -21.67 14.04
N ASN A 35 -18.63 -22.55 14.27
CA ASN A 35 -17.24 -22.16 14.52
C ASN A 35 -16.60 -21.84 13.19
N ARG A 36 -16.81 -20.63 12.69
CA ARG A 36 -16.19 -20.17 11.43
C ARG A 36 -14.74 -19.74 11.64
N TRP A 37 -14.46 -19.22 12.83
CA TRP A 37 -13.14 -18.73 13.24
C TRP A 37 -12.77 -19.32 14.59
N SER A 38 -11.48 -19.58 14.81
CA SER A 38 -10.95 -20.07 16.09
C SER A 38 -9.66 -19.36 16.47
N VAL A 39 -9.40 -19.29 17.78
CA VAL A 39 -8.08 -18.93 18.31
C VAL A 39 -7.40 -20.22 18.74
N GLN A 40 -6.23 -20.51 18.16
CA GLN A 40 -5.46 -21.71 18.45
C GLN A 40 -4.58 -21.54 19.69
N ASN A 41 -3.96 -22.63 20.15
CA ASN A 41 -3.13 -22.64 21.36
C ASN A 41 -1.82 -21.85 21.21
N ASP A 42 -1.40 -21.57 19.98
CA ASP A 42 -0.29 -20.66 19.64
C ASP A 42 -0.72 -19.18 19.58
N GLY A 43 -2.03 -18.90 19.74
CA GLY A 43 -2.59 -17.56 19.69
C GLY A 43 -3.05 -17.14 18.28
N ASP A 44 -2.90 -18.00 17.28
CA ASP A 44 -3.30 -17.70 15.91
C ASP A 44 -4.83 -17.60 15.79
N PHE A 45 -5.31 -16.55 15.13
CA PHE A 45 -6.72 -16.39 14.77
C PHE A 45 -6.95 -16.84 13.32
N ILE A 46 -7.61 -17.98 13.14
CA ILE A 46 -7.74 -18.63 11.82
C ILE A 46 -9.19 -18.98 11.47
N PRO A 47 -9.53 -19.06 10.17
CA PRO A 47 -10.80 -19.63 9.75
C PRO A 47 -10.76 -21.16 9.85
N ASN A 48 -11.87 -21.78 10.21
CA ASN A 48 -12.00 -23.24 10.29
C ASN A 48 -12.32 -23.90 8.93
N ALA A 49 -12.43 -23.11 7.87
CA ALA A 49 -12.55 -23.56 6.49
C ALA A 49 -11.74 -22.64 5.57
N ASP A 50 -10.96 -23.25 4.67
CA ASP A 50 -10.13 -22.52 3.73
C ASP A 50 -10.99 -21.68 2.77
N SER A 51 -10.59 -20.42 2.57
CA SER A 51 -11.13 -19.51 1.56
C SER A 51 -12.67 -19.35 1.60
N SER A 52 -13.29 -19.57 2.76
CA SER A 52 -14.75 -19.68 2.91
C SER A 52 -15.40 -18.56 3.71
N TYR A 53 -14.61 -17.75 4.42
CA TYR A 53 -15.11 -16.72 5.32
C TYR A 53 -14.41 -15.38 5.09
N ASP A 54 -15.22 -14.32 5.11
CA ASP A 54 -14.75 -12.94 5.03
C ASP A 54 -14.38 -12.39 6.42
N ILE A 55 -13.56 -11.34 6.43
CA ILE A 55 -13.36 -10.48 7.58
C ILE A 55 -14.09 -9.16 7.30
N GLY A 56 -15.22 -8.98 7.97
CA GLY A 56 -16.16 -7.88 7.70
C GLY A 56 -17.18 -8.20 6.60
N ALA A 57 -18.12 -7.28 6.38
CA ALA A 57 -19.13 -7.34 5.33
C ALA A 57 -19.61 -5.93 4.99
N VAL A 58 -20.43 -5.78 3.94
CA VAL A 58 -21.05 -4.49 3.60
C VAL A 58 -21.87 -3.95 4.78
N GLY A 59 -21.57 -2.72 5.21
CA GLY A 59 -22.17 -2.06 6.38
C GLY A 59 -21.59 -2.51 7.73
N SER A 60 -20.53 -3.33 7.70
CA SER A 60 -19.77 -3.77 8.86
C SER A 60 -18.33 -4.09 8.42
N GLU A 61 -17.70 -3.11 7.79
CA GLU A 61 -16.35 -3.19 7.25
C GLU A 61 -15.29 -3.07 8.36
N VAL A 62 -14.15 -3.74 8.16
CA VAL A 62 -12.95 -3.44 8.95
C VAL A 62 -12.37 -2.14 8.45
N ASP A 63 -12.27 -1.16 9.34
CA ASP A 63 -11.77 0.18 8.99
C ASP A 63 -10.25 0.19 8.80
N ASN A 64 -9.50 -0.36 9.77
CA ASN A 64 -8.05 -0.39 9.75
C ASN A 64 -7.50 -1.75 10.19
N ILE A 65 -6.38 -2.15 9.58
CA ILE A 65 -5.58 -3.31 9.99
C ILE A 65 -4.18 -2.81 10.35
N TYR A 66 -3.74 -3.10 11.57
CA TYR A 66 -2.41 -2.76 12.06
C TYR A 66 -1.64 -4.05 12.30
N VAL A 67 -0.60 -4.30 11.50
CA VAL A 67 0.27 -5.47 11.55
C VAL A 67 1.71 -5.02 11.30
N ASP A 68 2.68 -5.70 11.90
CA ASP A 68 4.09 -5.46 11.60
C ASP A 68 4.41 -5.92 10.17
N ASP A 69 4.05 -7.17 9.87
CA ASP A 69 4.21 -7.78 8.55
C ASP A 69 2.85 -8.30 8.02
N LEU A 70 2.58 -8.06 6.73
CA LEU A 70 1.41 -8.59 6.02
C LEU A 70 1.85 -9.52 4.88
N TYR A 71 1.56 -10.81 5.04
CA TYR A 71 1.83 -11.83 4.02
C TYR A 71 0.54 -12.20 3.29
N VAL A 72 0.45 -11.87 1.99
CA VAL A 72 -0.70 -12.21 1.13
C VAL A 72 -0.24 -12.91 -0.15
N ASN A 73 -0.84 -14.05 -0.48
CA ASN A 73 -0.49 -14.80 -1.70
C ASN A 73 -0.99 -14.07 -2.98
N GLN A 74 -2.20 -13.54 -2.93
CA GLN A 74 -2.81 -12.75 -4.01
C GLN A 74 -3.63 -11.62 -3.40
N ALA A 75 -3.33 -10.37 -3.78
CA ALA A 75 -4.11 -9.20 -3.38
C ALA A 75 -4.98 -8.72 -4.55
N ARG A 76 -6.30 -8.66 -4.34
CA ARG A 76 -7.21 -7.93 -5.23
C ARG A 76 -7.59 -6.61 -4.56
N LEU A 77 -7.02 -5.51 -5.03
CA LEU A 77 -7.37 -4.18 -4.58
C LEU A 77 -8.38 -3.56 -5.54
N THR A 78 -9.63 -3.40 -5.10
CA THR A 78 -10.66 -2.68 -5.89
C THR A 78 -10.34 -1.19 -6.02
N ARG A 79 -9.57 -0.65 -5.08
CA ARG A 79 -9.00 0.70 -5.13
C ARG A 79 -7.55 0.65 -4.64
N ALA A 80 -6.63 0.24 -5.50
CA ALA A 80 -5.26 0.68 -5.34
C ALA A 80 -5.25 2.19 -5.58
N LEU A 81 -4.69 3.00 -4.68
CA LEU A 81 -4.27 4.34 -5.07
C LEU A 81 -3.00 4.17 -5.91
N LEU A 82 -3.16 3.55 -7.09
CA LEU A 82 -2.19 3.65 -8.15
C LEU A 82 -2.34 5.10 -8.61
N THR A 83 -1.35 5.95 -8.32
CA THR A 83 -1.31 7.28 -8.91
C THR A 83 -1.41 7.10 -10.41
N THR A 84 -2.60 7.33 -10.97
CA THR A 84 -2.77 7.38 -12.42
C THR A 84 -1.92 8.56 -12.86
N GLY A 85 -0.92 8.33 -13.69
CA GLY A 85 0.01 9.39 -14.09
C GLY A 85 -0.75 10.62 -14.59
N THR A 86 -0.29 11.80 -14.20
CA THR A 86 -0.89 13.05 -14.67
C THR A 86 -0.54 13.23 -16.15
N THR A 87 -1.54 13.40 -17.01
CA THR A 87 -1.30 13.65 -18.42
C THR A 87 -0.71 15.05 -18.62
N ILE A 88 0.46 15.12 -19.24
CA ILE A 88 1.09 16.37 -19.69
C ILE A 88 0.30 16.88 -20.90
N PRO A 89 -0.14 18.16 -20.91
CA PRO A 89 -0.82 18.75 -22.06
C PRO A 89 -0.02 18.66 -23.37
N VAL A 90 -0.74 18.63 -24.49
CA VAL A 90 -0.17 18.64 -25.84
C VAL A 90 0.83 19.79 -26.02
N ASN A 91 2.00 19.48 -26.60
CA ASN A 91 3.10 20.40 -26.89
C ASN A 91 3.64 21.18 -25.68
N ASN A 92 3.46 20.67 -24.45
CA ASN A 92 3.99 21.35 -23.27
C ASN A 92 5.51 21.18 -23.16
N THR A 93 6.23 22.30 -23.06
CA THR A 93 7.69 22.33 -22.93
C THR A 93 8.16 22.44 -21.48
N ALA A 94 7.26 22.71 -20.53
CA ALA A 94 7.54 22.85 -19.10
C ALA A 94 6.39 22.28 -18.22
N PRO A 95 6.25 20.94 -18.13
CA PRO A 95 5.17 20.28 -17.39
C PRO A 95 5.14 20.68 -15.91
N ASP A 96 3.94 20.91 -15.34
CA ASP A 96 3.78 21.12 -13.90
C ASP A 96 3.87 19.79 -13.16
N VAL A 97 4.83 19.68 -12.25
CA VAL A 97 5.09 18.45 -11.48
C VAL A 97 4.58 18.50 -10.03
N SER A 98 3.77 19.49 -9.68
CA SER A 98 3.21 19.63 -8.32
C SER A 98 2.13 18.60 -7.97
N SER A 99 1.50 17.95 -8.95
CA SER A 99 0.37 17.03 -8.73
C SER A 99 0.75 15.60 -8.39
N GLY A 100 2.06 15.26 -8.37
CA GLY A 100 2.51 13.90 -8.06
C GLY A 100 3.90 13.60 -8.58
N THR A 101 4.17 12.33 -8.86
CA THR A 101 5.49 11.87 -9.30
C THR A 101 5.49 11.24 -10.69
N VAL A 102 4.31 10.86 -11.22
CA VAL A 102 4.19 10.17 -12.51
C VAL A 102 3.47 11.06 -13.50
N PHE A 103 4.10 11.31 -14.65
CA PHE A 103 3.59 12.20 -15.69
C PHE A 103 3.71 11.53 -17.06
N ILE A 104 2.64 11.60 -17.86
CA ILE A 104 2.53 10.89 -19.13
C ILE A 104 2.38 11.91 -20.26
N THR A 105 3.25 11.87 -21.27
CA THR A 105 3.17 12.78 -22.42
C THR A 105 1.91 12.50 -23.26
N SER A 106 1.28 13.56 -23.78
CA SER A 106 0.18 13.42 -24.76
C SER A 106 0.72 13.17 -26.17
N VAL A 107 -0.16 12.77 -27.09
CA VAL A 107 0.11 12.84 -28.54
C VAL A 107 0.31 14.30 -28.91
N ASN A 108 1.52 14.68 -29.32
CA ASN A 108 1.78 16.06 -29.73
C ASN A 108 1.30 16.34 -31.15
N THR A 109 1.11 17.62 -31.48
CA THR A 109 0.87 18.04 -32.89
C THR A 109 2.18 18.36 -33.61
N GLN A 110 3.28 18.51 -32.86
CA GLN A 110 4.64 18.71 -33.37
C GLN A 110 5.66 18.11 -32.40
N ALA A 111 6.85 17.75 -32.90
CA ALA A 111 7.95 17.35 -32.04
C ALA A 111 8.15 18.42 -30.95
N THR A 112 8.12 18.00 -29.68
CA THR A 112 8.13 18.92 -28.54
C THR A 112 9.24 18.53 -27.59
N THR A 113 10.16 19.45 -27.34
CA THR A 113 11.19 19.27 -26.31
C THR A 113 10.66 19.78 -24.98
N ILE A 114 10.68 18.93 -23.96
CA ILE A 114 10.53 19.34 -22.57
C ILE A 114 11.88 19.92 -22.15
N SER A 115 11.91 21.23 -21.91
CA SER A 115 13.12 21.98 -21.58
C SER A 115 13.19 22.38 -20.11
N ASP A 116 12.10 22.21 -19.36
CA ASP A 116 12.03 22.51 -17.93
C ASP A 116 10.91 21.72 -17.23
N LEU A 117 10.80 21.85 -15.91
CA LEU A 117 9.65 21.42 -15.09
C LEU A 117 9.10 22.63 -14.31
N THR A 118 7.78 22.75 -14.21
CA THR A 118 7.13 23.82 -13.43
C THR A 118 6.79 23.31 -12.03
N ASN A 119 7.01 24.15 -11.01
CA ASN A 119 6.79 23.83 -9.59
C ASN A 119 7.51 22.56 -9.08
N PRO A 120 8.78 22.30 -9.45
CA PRO A 120 9.52 21.16 -8.93
C PRO A 120 9.83 21.34 -7.43
N VAL A 121 9.78 20.24 -6.67
CA VAL A 121 10.18 20.23 -5.26
C VAL A 121 11.52 19.52 -5.11
N ALA A 122 12.51 20.17 -4.50
CA ALA A 122 13.81 19.55 -4.25
C ALA A 122 13.65 18.24 -3.46
N GLY A 123 14.31 17.17 -3.93
CA GLY A 123 14.16 15.82 -3.38
C GLY A 123 13.06 14.97 -4.04
N GLN A 124 12.24 15.54 -4.92
CA GLN A 124 11.21 14.82 -5.66
C GLN A 124 11.82 13.89 -6.71
N ILE A 125 11.21 12.71 -6.88
CA ILE A 125 11.46 11.82 -8.00
C ILE A 125 10.33 12.02 -9.01
N VAL A 126 10.69 12.29 -10.27
CA VAL A 126 9.76 12.49 -11.38
C VAL A 126 9.95 11.38 -12.40
N TYR A 127 8.86 10.70 -12.74
CA TYR A 127 8.75 9.73 -13.81
C TYR A 127 8.07 10.40 -15.00
N LEU A 128 8.82 10.65 -16.07
CA LEU A 128 8.26 11.06 -17.35
C LEU A 128 8.07 9.80 -18.21
N ILE A 129 6.82 9.50 -18.54
CA ILE A 129 6.45 8.32 -19.34
C ILE A 129 5.97 8.81 -20.71
N GLY A 130 6.46 8.18 -21.78
CA GLY A 130 5.96 8.48 -23.11
C GLY A 130 4.55 7.88 -23.31
N GLY A 131 3.55 8.73 -23.60
CA GLY A 131 2.19 8.28 -23.86
C GLY A 131 1.88 8.03 -25.34
N SER A 132 2.81 8.31 -26.25
CA SER A 132 2.67 8.00 -27.68
C SER A 132 4.00 8.02 -28.41
N SER A 133 4.16 7.13 -29.39
CA SER A 133 5.23 7.21 -30.39
C SER A 133 4.87 8.12 -31.58
N THR A 134 3.62 8.58 -31.66
CA THR A 134 3.19 9.53 -32.71
C THR A 134 3.58 10.93 -32.27
N VAL A 135 4.59 11.50 -32.94
CA VAL A 135 5.10 12.85 -32.64
C VAL A 135 5.51 12.95 -31.16
N PRO A 136 6.58 12.26 -30.74
CA PRO A 136 6.91 12.11 -29.33
C PRO A 136 7.39 13.43 -28.72
N SER A 137 7.49 13.43 -27.39
CA SER A 137 8.22 14.47 -26.66
C SER A 137 9.68 14.05 -26.51
N TYR A 138 10.57 15.01 -26.36
CA TYR A 138 12.01 14.79 -26.18
C TYR A 138 12.49 15.46 -24.89
N VAL A 139 13.53 14.90 -24.27
CA VAL A 139 14.30 15.59 -23.24
C VAL A 139 15.76 15.55 -23.66
N GLU A 140 16.37 16.72 -23.81
CA GLU A 140 17.76 16.87 -24.22
C GLU A 140 18.68 16.71 -23.01
N ASP A 141 19.88 16.16 -23.22
CA ASP A 141 20.97 16.23 -22.24
C ASP A 141 21.63 17.62 -22.30
N SER A 142 20.91 18.65 -21.84
CA SER A 142 21.38 20.03 -21.83
C SER A 142 20.49 20.93 -20.96
N GLY A 143 20.99 22.12 -20.64
CA GLY A 143 20.24 23.12 -19.89
C GLY A 143 19.96 22.66 -18.46
N ASN A 144 18.68 22.58 -18.10
CA ASN A 144 18.22 22.19 -16.77
C ASN A 144 18.30 20.67 -16.51
N PHE A 145 18.51 19.87 -17.57
CA PHE A 145 18.57 18.41 -17.49
C PHE A 145 20.00 17.91 -17.68
N ASN A 146 20.47 17.11 -16.72
CA ASN A 146 21.72 16.37 -16.79
C ASN A 146 21.40 14.89 -16.98
N LEU A 147 21.43 14.44 -18.23
CA LEU A 147 21.05 13.09 -18.63
C LEU A 147 22.27 12.30 -19.12
N SER A 148 22.12 11.00 -19.29
CA SER A 148 23.14 10.17 -19.93
C SER A 148 23.21 10.36 -21.46
N ALA A 149 22.10 10.80 -22.06
CA ALA A 149 21.94 11.20 -23.46
C ALA A 149 20.53 11.79 -23.66
N GLN A 150 20.29 12.48 -24.78
CA GLN A 150 18.93 12.81 -25.22
C GLN A 150 18.02 11.56 -25.22
N ILE A 151 16.76 11.71 -24.83
CA ILE A 151 15.73 10.66 -24.92
C ILE A 151 14.52 11.15 -25.70
N SER A 152 13.99 10.28 -26.57
CA SER A 152 12.66 10.41 -27.16
C SER A 152 11.71 9.60 -26.29
N LEU A 153 10.68 10.24 -25.73
CA LEU A 153 9.67 9.57 -24.90
C LEU A 153 8.61 8.92 -25.81
N ASN A 154 8.93 7.77 -26.42
CA ASN A 154 7.98 6.97 -27.18
C ASN A 154 7.02 6.22 -26.25
N LEU A 155 6.00 5.55 -26.82
CA LEU A 155 5.02 4.82 -26.02
C LEU A 155 5.70 3.86 -25.01
N ASP A 156 5.43 4.09 -23.73
CA ASP A 156 5.93 3.34 -22.57
C ASP A 156 7.45 3.47 -22.28
N ASP A 157 8.17 4.34 -22.99
CA ASP A 157 9.51 4.76 -22.56
C ASP A 157 9.41 5.53 -21.23
N VAL A 158 10.39 5.36 -20.34
CA VAL A 158 10.41 6.02 -19.03
C VAL A 158 11.74 6.72 -18.80
N LEU A 159 11.67 8.01 -18.43
CA LEU A 159 12.79 8.75 -17.85
C LEU A 159 12.50 9.00 -16.36
N ILE A 160 13.47 8.69 -15.51
CA ILE A 160 13.38 8.89 -14.06
C ILE A 160 14.39 9.97 -13.67
N LEU A 161 13.86 11.06 -13.11
CA LEU A 161 14.63 12.23 -12.71
C LEU A 161 14.60 12.39 -11.19
N PHE A 162 15.73 12.81 -10.63
CA PHE A 162 15.79 13.38 -9.29
C PHE A 162 15.92 14.90 -9.39
N VAL A 163 15.03 15.62 -8.70
CA VAL A 163 15.07 17.08 -8.62
C VAL A 163 16.08 17.49 -7.55
N GLN A 164 17.24 18.01 -7.94
CA GLN A 164 18.20 18.59 -6.99
C GLN A 164 17.74 19.97 -6.53
N ALA A 165 17.25 20.78 -7.47
CA ALA A 165 16.61 22.07 -7.25
C ALA A 165 15.71 22.41 -8.44
N ASP A 166 15.02 23.55 -8.37
CA ASP A 166 14.40 24.15 -9.55
C ASP A 166 15.48 24.45 -10.61
N ASN A 167 15.22 24.07 -11.86
CA ASN A 167 16.18 24.12 -12.97
C ASN A 167 17.43 23.20 -12.83
N ASP A 168 17.40 22.19 -11.96
CA ASP A 168 18.50 21.24 -11.79
C ASP A 168 17.96 19.81 -11.57
N TYR A 169 17.86 19.07 -12.68
CA TYR A 169 17.25 17.74 -12.74
C TYR A 169 18.26 16.72 -13.25
N ILE A 170 18.56 15.70 -12.45
CA ILE A 170 19.51 14.65 -12.81
C ILE A 170 18.76 13.38 -13.20
N GLU A 171 19.23 12.70 -14.23
CA GLU A 171 18.77 11.34 -14.51
C GLU A 171 19.27 10.38 -13.44
N ILE A 172 18.35 9.56 -12.90
CA ILE A 172 18.66 8.44 -12.02
C ILE A 172 18.28 7.08 -12.62
N GLY A 173 17.57 7.07 -13.75
CA GLY A 173 17.29 5.87 -14.52
C GLY A 173 16.48 6.16 -15.78
N ARG A 174 16.56 5.23 -16.73
CA ARG A 174 15.71 5.21 -17.93
C ARG A 174 15.35 3.79 -18.34
N ILE A 175 14.22 3.66 -19.03
CA ILE A 175 13.75 2.43 -19.66
C ILE A 175 13.35 2.78 -21.09
N ASN A 176 13.86 2.01 -22.05
CA ASN A 176 13.45 2.07 -23.45
C ASN A 176 12.64 0.81 -23.74
N ASN A 177 11.42 0.95 -24.24
CA ASN A 177 10.50 -0.16 -24.54
C ASN A 177 10.56 -0.57 -26.02
#